data_AF-A0A7S3CT81-F1
#
_entry.id   AF-A0A7S3CT81-F1
#
_cell.length_a   1.000
_cell.length_b   1.000
_cell.length_c   1.000
_cell.angle_alpha   90.00
_cell.angle_beta   90.00
_cell.angle_gamma   90.00
#
_symmetry.space_group_name_H-M   'P 1'
#
loop_
_entity.id
_entity.type
_entity.pdbx_description
1 polymer ?
#
loop_
_entity_poly.entity_id
_entity_poly.type
_entity_poly.pdbx_seq_one_letter_code
_entity_poly.pdbx_strand_id
1 'polypeptide(L)'
;MAEAHNVNLSSVSGSGPNGRIIRADVEDSLKSGASAPQIAIDSGNVPDFVDLPNSQIRKVIADRLTFSKQNIPHYYVTVQVQVDNLMKMRAKLNKVSKTKLSVNDFVIKASSMASMKVPQTNSSWMTDFIRQYNNVNMSFAVQ
;
A
#
# COMPACT_ATOMS: atom_id res chain seq x y z
N MET A 1 52.64 11.33 -13.43
CA MET A 1 51.64 10.59 -14.25
C MET A 1 50.26 10.51 -13.60
N ALA A 2 50.12 10.59 -12.26
CA ALA A 2 48.81 10.66 -11.62
C ALA A 2 48.11 12.04 -11.77
N GLU A 3 48.85 13.15 -11.67
CA GLU A 3 48.30 14.50 -11.88
C GLU A 3 47.92 14.79 -13.34
N ALA A 4 48.54 14.12 -14.32
CA ALA A 4 48.24 14.32 -15.74
C ALA A 4 46.92 13.67 -16.19
N HIS A 5 46.36 12.75 -15.38
CA HIS A 5 45.17 11.96 -15.72
C HIS A 5 44.02 12.12 -14.71
N ASN A 6 44.10 13.12 -13.82
CA ASN A 6 43.06 13.44 -12.84
C ASN A 6 42.62 12.22 -11.98
N VAL A 7 43.55 11.31 -11.69
CA VAL A 7 43.28 10.09 -10.91
C VAL A 7 43.42 10.41 -9.42
N ASN A 8 42.35 10.17 -8.66
CA ASN A 8 42.34 10.41 -7.22
C ASN A 8 43.18 9.33 -6.51
N LEU A 9 44.37 9.72 -6.04
CA LEU A 9 45.35 8.82 -5.42
C LEU A 9 44.88 8.17 -4.10
N SER A 10 43.79 8.66 -3.51
CA SER A 10 43.26 8.11 -2.25
C SER A 10 42.45 6.82 -2.42
N SER A 11 42.00 6.51 -3.65
CA SER A 11 41.22 5.30 -3.95
C SER A 11 42.03 4.19 -4.62
N VAL A 12 43.34 4.38 -4.80
CA VAL A 12 44.22 3.40 -5.45
C VAL A 12 45.02 2.67 -4.38
N SER A 13 44.81 1.36 -4.27
CA SER A 13 45.58 0.50 -3.35
C SER A 13 46.99 0.30 -3.90
N GLY A 14 48.02 0.78 -3.18
CA GLY A 14 49.41 0.69 -3.61
C GLY A 14 50.03 -0.67 -3.29
N SER A 15 50.57 -1.35 -4.30
CA SER A 15 51.15 -2.70 -4.17
C SER A 15 52.68 -2.72 -4.05
N GLY A 16 53.34 -1.56 -3.91
CA GLY A 16 54.79 -1.45 -3.71
C GLY A 16 55.27 -1.63 -2.25
N PRO A 17 56.57 -1.85 -2.00
CA PRO A 17 57.13 -1.94 -0.65
C PRO A 17 56.85 -0.65 0.14
N ASN A 18 56.33 -0.80 1.38
CA ASN A 18 55.78 0.27 2.22
C ASN A 18 54.50 0.95 1.69
N GLY A 19 53.68 0.26 0.89
CA GLY A 19 52.36 0.76 0.45
C GLY A 19 52.43 1.88 -0.59
N ARG A 20 53.56 1.98 -1.29
CA ARG A 20 53.79 3.00 -2.31
C ARG A 20 53.04 2.61 -3.60
N ILE A 21 52.21 3.52 -4.12
CA ILE A 21 51.49 3.34 -5.38
C ILE A 21 52.50 3.34 -6.53
N ILE A 22 52.60 2.22 -7.25
CA ILE A 22 53.49 2.10 -8.40
C ILE A 22 52.74 2.38 -9.70
N ARG A 23 53.48 2.57 -10.79
CA ARG A 23 52.91 2.91 -12.10
C ARG A 23 51.89 1.89 -12.61
N ALA A 24 52.10 0.60 -12.32
CA ALA A 24 51.18 -0.47 -12.69
C ALA A 24 49.80 -0.30 -12.05
N ASP A 25 49.74 0.10 -10.77
CA ASP A 25 48.48 0.28 -10.03
C ASP A 25 47.63 1.45 -10.59
N VAL A 26 48.30 2.50 -11.09
CA VAL A 26 47.63 3.62 -11.76
C VAL A 26 47.09 3.19 -13.13
N GLU A 27 47.85 2.41 -13.90
CA GLU A 27 47.41 1.91 -15.21
C GLU A 27 46.30 0.84 -15.08
N ASP A 28 46.32 0.04 -14.01
CA ASP A 28 45.28 -0.94 -13.72
C ASP A 28 44.00 -0.29 -13.19
N SER A 29 44.06 0.78 -12.39
CA SER A 29 42.85 1.52 -12.00
C SER A 29 42.18 2.24 -13.19
N LEU A 30 42.97 2.65 -14.20
CA LEU A 30 42.46 3.21 -15.45
C LEU A 30 41.76 2.17 -16.34
N LYS A 31 42.23 0.90 -16.32
CA LYS A 31 41.63 -0.21 -17.08
C LYS A 31 40.47 -0.88 -16.32
N SER A 32 40.51 -0.83 -14.99
CA SER A 32 39.54 -1.45 -14.09
C SER A 32 38.44 -0.48 -13.67
N GLY A 33 38.12 0.50 -14.51
CA GLY A 33 36.93 1.34 -14.42
C GLY A 33 35.67 0.48 -14.55
N ALA A 34 35.36 -0.24 -13.48
CA ALA A 34 34.15 -0.99 -13.30
C ALA A 34 32.98 -0.04 -13.53
N SER A 35 32.13 -0.44 -14.47
CA SER A 35 30.88 0.21 -14.82
C SER A 35 30.06 0.50 -13.57
N ALA A 36 30.08 1.76 -13.13
CA ALA A 36 28.93 2.30 -12.43
C ALA A 36 27.76 2.28 -13.43
N PRO A 37 26.53 1.96 -13.01
CA PRO A 37 25.37 2.12 -13.88
C PRO A 37 25.24 3.61 -14.19
N GLN A 38 25.73 4.02 -15.36
CA GLN A 38 25.39 5.31 -15.94
C GLN A 38 23.90 5.26 -16.22
N ILE A 39 23.13 6.05 -15.46
CA ILE A 39 21.82 6.49 -15.90
C ILE A 39 22.10 7.27 -17.20
N ALA A 40 21.80 6.64 -18.33
CA ALA A 40 21.81 7.32 -19.62
C ALA A 40 20.71 8.38 -19.56
N ILE A 41 21.11 9.63 -19.33
CA ILE A 41 20.22 10.77 -19.44
C ILE A 41 20.08 11.05 -20.93
N ASP A 42 19.08 10.42 -21.55
CA ASP A 42 18.71 10.71 -22.92
C ASP A 42 18.34 12.19 -23.03
N SER A 43 19.18 12.95 -23.74
CA SER A 43 19.05 14.39 -23.91
C SER A 43 18.12 14.68 -25.08
N GLY A 44 16.87 14.21 -24.97
CA GLY A 44 15.86 14.34 -25.99
C GLY A 44 14.50 13.94 -25.43
N ASN A 45 13.64 14.94 -25.18
CA ASN A 45 12.27 14.81 -24.68
C ASN A 45 12.19 14.59 -23.15
N VAL A 46 12.12 15.68 -22.38
CA VAL A 46 11.73 15.61 -20.96
C VAL A 46 10.33 15.00 -20.92
N PRO A 47 10.14 13.80 -20.32
CA PRO A 47 8.81 13.21 -20.22
C PRO A 47 7.92 14.13 -19.39
N ASP A 48 6.68 14.40 -19.85
CA ASP A 48 5.67 15.17 -19.10
C ASP A 48 5.09 14.39 -17.90
N PHE A 49 5.81 13.38 -17.41
CA PHE A 49 5.38 12.51 -16.34
C PHE A 49 6.54 12.07 -15.45
N VAL A 50 6.20 11.74 -14.20
CA VAL A 50 7.13 11.20 -13.21
C VAL A 50 6.61 9.84 -12.77
N ASP A 51 7.45 8.83 -12.90
CA ASP A 51 7.14 7.48 -12.44
C ASP A 51 7.43 7.35 -10.95
N LEU A 52 6.38 7.05 -10.16
CA LEU A 52 6.50 6.80 -8.73
C LEU A 52 6.33 5.29 -8.45
N PRO A 53 7.23 4.67 -7.66
CA PRO A 53 7.15 3.25 -7.37
C PRO A 53 5.92 2.93 -6.48
N ASN A 54 5.18 1.90 -6.87
CA ASN A 54 4.06 1.41 -6.07
C ASN A 54 4.55 0.68 -4.82
N SER A 55 4.01 1.06 -3.65
CA SER A 55 4.24 0.34 -2.40
C SER A 55 3.63 -1.07 -2.43
N GLN A 56 4.19 -1.99 -1.64
CA GLN A 56 3.69 -3.37 -1.59
C GLN A 56 2.24 -3.46 -1.12
N ILE A 57 1.85 -2.64 -0.14
CA ILE A 57 0.46 -2.55 0.34
C ILE A 57 -0.48 -2.12 -0.79
N ARG A 58 -0.07 -1.14 -1.60
CA ARG A 58 -0.88 -0.66 -2.73
C ARG A 58 -1.09 -1.76 -3.78
N LYS A 59 -0.06 -2.56 -4.07
CA LYS A 59 -0.16 -3.70 -4.99
C LYS A 59 -1.17 -4.73 -4.49
N VAL A 60 -1.06 -5.14 -3.22
CA VAL A 60 -1.99 -6.13 -2.62
C VAL A 60 -3.43 -5.63 -2.63
N ILE A 61 -3.67 -4.34 -2.31
CA ILE A 61 -5.02 -3.76 -2.36
C ILE A 61 -5.54 -3.76 -3.80
N ALA A 62 -4.72 -3.37 -4.78
CA ALA A 62 -5.10 -3.37 -6.19
C ALA A 62 -5.48 -4.77 -6.68
N ASP A 63 -4.68 -5.79 -6.33
CA ASP A 63 -4.95 -7.18 -6.71
C ASP A 63 -6.28 -7.68 -6.12
N ARG A 64 -6.56 -7.38 -4.85
CA ARG A 64 -7.81 -7.77 -4.17
C ARG A 64 -9.04 -7.06 -4.75
N LEU A 65 -8.93 -5.76 -5.05
CA LEU A 65 -10.01 -5.00 -5.66
C LEU A 65 -10.31 -5.49 -7.08
N THR A 66 -9.26 -5.77 -7.85
CA THR A 66 -9.37 -6.29 -9.22
C THR A 66 -10.05 -7.66 -9.22
N PHE A 67 -9.59 -8.58 -8.38
CA PHE A 67 -10.21 -9.90 -8.22
C PHE A 67 -11.70 -9.79 -7.85
N SER A 68 -12.04 -8.92 -6.90
CA SER A 68 -13.43 -8.75 -6.45
C SER A 68 -14.34 -8.22 -7.57
N LYS A 69 -13.89 -7.20 -8.33
CA LYS A 69 -14.70 -6.58 -9.38
C LYS A 69 -14.81 -7.40 -10.67
N GLN A 70 -13.86 -8.28 -10.93
CA GLN A 70 -13.90 -9.17 -12.11
C GLN A 70 -14.75 -10.41 -11.86
N ASN A 71 -14.64 -11.03 -10.69
CA ASN A 71 -15.25 -12.34 -10.44
C ASN A 71 -16.65 -12.27 -9.83
N ILE A 72 -16.98 -11.20 -9.11
CA ILE A 72 -18.26 -11.08 -8.40
C ILE A 72 -19.20 -10.16 -9.19
N PRO A 73 -20.40 -10.63 -9.61
CA PRO A 73 -21.38 -9.78 -10.26
C PRO A 73 -21.99 -8.81 -9.25
N HIS A 74 -21.72 -7.51 -9.41
CA HIS A 74 -22.20 -6.46 -8.52
C HIS A 74 -23.47 -5.81 -9.06
N TYR A 75 -24.45 -5.60 -8.19
CA TYR A 75 -25.58 -4.71 -8.44
C TYR A 75 -25.73 -3.76 -7.25
N TYR A 76 -26.25 -2.55 -7.51
CA TYR A 76 -26.32 -1.49 -6.51
C TYR A 76 -27.77 -1.22 -6.13
N VAL A 77 -28.03 -1.11 -4.83
CA VAL A 77 -29.33 -0.76 -4.27
C VAL A 77 -29.15 0.46 -3.38
N THR A 78 -30.00 1.46 -3.58
CA THR A 78 -29.99 2.70 -2.81
C THR A 78 -31.32 2.82 -2.06
N VAL A 79 -31.25 3.14 -0.76
CA VAL A 79 -32.41 3.39 0.09
C VAL A 79 -32.21 4.70 0.85
N GLN A 80 -33.31 5.40 1.11
CA GLN A 80 -33.32 6.59 1.97
C GLN A 80 -33.90 6.20 3.32
N VAL A 81 -33.28 6.68 4.41
CA VAL A 81 -33.69 6.36 5.78
C VAL A 81 -33.80 7.65 6.59
N GLN A 82 -34.95 7.84 7.22
CA GLN A 82 -35.17 8.97 8.14
C GLN A 82 -34.52 8.69 9.50
N VAL A 83 -33.66 9.60 9.96
CA VAL A 83 -32.83 9.41 11.16
C VAL A 83 -33.23 10.30 12.35
N ASP A 84 -34.33 11.04 12.27
CA ASP A 84 -34.74 12.01 13.31
C ASP A 84 -34.92 11.36 14.68
N ASN A 85 -35.60 10.22 14.73
CA ASN A 85 -35.82 9.49 15.97
C ASN A 85 -34.52 8.91 16.54
N LEU A 86 -33.61 8.47 15.67
CA LEU A 86 -32.29 7.97 16.07
C LEU A 86 -31.45 9.08 16.68
N MET A 87 -31.48 10.29 16.10
CA MET A 87 -30.75 11.44 16.65
C MET A 87 -31.29 11.88 18.01
N LYS A 88 -32.62 11.90 18.17
CA LYS A 88 -33.26 12.16 19.48
C LYS A 88 -32.86 11.11 20.52
N MET A 89 -32.85 9.84 20.16
CA MET A 89 -32.43 8.75 21.06
C MET A 89 -30.95 8.84 21.42
N ARG A 90 -30.08 9.11 20.45
CA ARG A 90 -28.64 9.31 20.66
C ARG A 90 -28.39 10.45 21.65
N ALA A 91 -29.11 11.56 21.54
CA ALA A 91 -28.98 12.68 22.47
C ALA A 91 -29.36 12.29 23.92
N LYS A 92 -30.39 11.44 24.09
CA LYS A 92 -30.77 10.91 25.42
C LYS A 92 -29.72 9.94 25.96
N LEU A 93 -29.26 9.00 25.13
CA LEU A 93 -28.28 7.99 25.52
C LEU A 93 -26.92 8.60 25.85
N ASN A 94 -26.49 9.63 25.12
CA ASN A 94 -25.23 10.32 25.39
C ASN A 94 -25.21 11.09 26.72
N LYS A 95 -26.37 11.41 27.31
CA LYS A 95 -26.43 12.02 28.65
C LYS A 95 -26.20 11.01 29.77
N VAL A 96 -26.55 9.75 29.53
CA VAL A 96 -26.45 8.66 30.52
C VAL A 96 -25.17 7.86 30.34
N SER A 97 -24.68 7.77 29.11
CA SER A 97 -23.50 7.01 28.73
C SER A 97 -22.21 7.70 29.19
N LYS A 98 -21.26 6.91 29.71
CA LYS A 98 -19.90 7.36 29.99
C LYS A 98 -19.10 7.64 28.71
N THR A 99 -19.51 7.04 27.59
CA THR A 99 -18.80 7.11 26.30
C THR A 99 -19.68 7.78 25.26
N LYS A 100 -19.09 8.66 24.46
CA LYS A 100 -19.80 9.33 23.38
C LYS A 100 -20.18 8.34 22.29
N LEU A 101 -21.47 8.12 22.09
CA LEU A 101 -21.99 7.29 21.00
C LEU A 101 -22.00 8.10 19.69
N SER A 102 -21.48 7.49 18.63
CA SER A 102 -21.51 7.98 17.26
C SER A 102 -22.75 7.46 16.51
N VAL A 103 -23.02 8.00 15.32
CA VAL A 103 -24.07 7.45 14.45
C VAL A 103 -23.65 6.07 13.91
N ASN A 104 -22.35 5.88 13.65
CA ASN A 104 -21.80 4.64 13.12
C ASN A 104 -22.08 3.45 14.05
N ASP A 105 -22.04 3.65 15.36
CA ASP A 105 -22.35 2.59 16.34
C ASP A 105 -23.77 2.03 16.16
N PHE A 106 -24.75 2.92 15.90
CA PHE A 106 -26.12 2.51 15.62
C PHE A 106 -26.25 1.82 14.27
N VAL A 107 -25.51 2.28 13.25
CA VAL A 107 -25.50 1.65 11.92
C VAL A 107 -24.92 0.23 11.99
N ILE A 108 -23.79 0.04 12.69
CA ILE A 108 -23.18 -1.29 12.88
C ILE A 108 -24.14 -2.21 13.63
N LYS A 109 -24.80 -1.72 14.68
CA LYS A 109 -25.79 -2.51 15.42
C LYS A 109 -27.01 -2.86 14.57
N ALA A 110 -27.53 -1.92 13.78
CA ALA A 110 -28.65 -2.16 12.88
C ALA A 110 -28.29 -3.19 11.81
N SER A 111 -27.15 -3.04 11.14
CA SER A 111 -26.67 -3.95 10.10
C SER A 111 -26.44 -5.37 10.64
N SER A 112 -25.84 -5.50 11.83
CA SER A 112 -25.65 -6.82 12.45
C SER A 112 -26.96 -7.52 12.80
N MET A 113 -27.94 -6.79 13.35
CA MET A 113 -29.27 -7.35 13.61
C MET A 113 -30.02 -7.70 12.30
N ALA A 114 -29.85 -6.90 11.24
CA ALA A 114 -30.43 -7.20 9.94
C ALA A 114 -29.86 -8.51 9.36
N SER A 115 -28.54 -8.70 9.44
CA SER A 115 -27.87 -9.93 9.02
C SER A 115 -28.30 -11.17 9.81
N MET A 116 -28.71 -11.01 11.08
CA MET A 116 -29.31 -12.12 11.85
C MET A 116 -30.74 -12.44 11.41
N LYS A 117 -31.53 -11.43 11.01
CA LYS A 117 -32.91 -11.63 10.54
C LYS A 117 -32.98 -12.21 9.13
N VAL A 118 -32.00 -11.91 8.29
CA VAL A 118 -31.89 -12.40 6.91
C VAL A 118 -30.55 -13.13 6.75
N PRO A 119 -30.45 -14.41 7.15
CA PRO A 119 -29.18 -15.13 7.18
C PRO A 119 -28.49 -15.26 5.81
N GLN A 120 -29.24 -15.17 4.72
CA GLN A 120 -28.71 -15.22 3.36
C GLN A 120 -27.71 -14.09 3.09
N THR A 121 -27.85 -12.92 3.74
CA THR A 121 -26.88 -11.81 3.58
C THR A 121 -25.59 -12.04 4.35
N ASN A 122 -25.59 -12.94 5.34
CA ASN A 122 -24.41 -13.33 6.11
C ASN A 122 -23.84 -14.68 5.63
N SER A 123 -23.62 -14.78 4.32
CA SER A 123 -23.13 -16.00 3.67
C SER A 123 -21.96 -15.71 2.74
N SER A 124 -21.15 -16.74 2.48
CA SER A 124 -20.02 -16.68 1.55
C SER A 124 -20.15 -17.78 0.49
N TRP A 125 -19.88 -17.40 -0.76
CA TRP A 125 -19.83 -18.30 -1.89
C TRP A 125 -18.50 -19.09 -1.88
N MET A 126 -18.57 -20.40 -1.71
CA MET A 126 -17.45 -21.32 -1.97
C MET A 126 -17.67 -22.01 -3.31
N THR A 127 -16.66 -22.70 -3.84
CA THR A 127 -16.75 -23.37 -5.15
C THR A 127 -17.88 -24.41 -5.20
N ASP A 128 -18.06 -25.18 -4.12
CA ASP A 128 -19.00 -26.33 -4.11
C ASP A 128 -20.26 -26.08 -3.29
N PHE A 129 -20.25 -25.10 -2.38
CA PHE A 129 -21.36 -24.84 -1.45
C PHE A 129 -21.41 -23.37 -1.02
N ILE A 130 -22.57 -22.96 -0.51
CA ILE A 130 -22.71 -21.66 0.15
C ILE A 130 -22.57 -21.88 1.65
N ARG A 131 -21.63 -21.16 2.27
CA ARG A 131 -21.44 -21.17 3.73
C ARG A 131 -22.24 -20.04 4.36
N GLN A 132 -23.26 -20.39 5.13
CA GLN A 132 -24.00 -19.44 5.98
C GLN A 132 -23.40 -19.40 7.38
N TYR A 133 -23.23 -18.20 7.94
CA TYR A 133 -22.66 -18.01 9.28
C TYR A 133 -23.74 -17.66 10.32
N ASN A 134 -23.62 -18.26 11.51
CA ASN A 134 -24.53 -17.99 12.63
C ASN A 134 -24.12 -16.78 13.47
N ASN A 135 -22.81 -16.49 13.53
CA ASN A 135 -22.30 -15.28 14.17
C ASN A 135 -22.05 -14.19 13.12
N VAL A 136 -22.24 -12.93 13.51
CA VAL A 136 -22.06 -11.77 12.63
C VAL A 136 -20.81 -11.01 13.05
N ASN A 137 -19.77 -11.06 12.23
CA ASN A 137 -18.57 -10.26 12.39
C ASN A 137 -18.64 -9.05 11.45
N MET A 138 -18.47 -7.84 12.00
CA MET A 138 -18.54 -6.59 11.22
C MET A 138 -17.15 -5.97 11.10
N SER A 139 -16.66 -5.80 9.88
CA SER A 139 -15.45 -5.02 9.59
C SER A 139 -15.82 -3.56 9.35
N PHE A 140 -15.09 -2.65 9.98
CA PHE A 140 -15.25 -1.20 9.80
C PHE A 140 -14.05 -0.64 9.05
N ALA A 141 -14.27 -0.05 7.88
CA ALA A 141 -13.22 0.59 7.11
C ALA A 141 -12.92 1.98 7.69
N VAL A 142 -11.65 2.21 8.03
CA VAL A 142 -11.13 3.50 8.46
C VAL A 142 -10.29 4.06 7.31
N GLN A 143 -10.40 5.36 7.09
CA GLN A 143 -9.65 6.09 6.07
C GLN A 143 -8.34 6.65 6.64
#